data_AF-A0A1A8Z9K2-F1
#
_entry.id   AF-A0A1A8Z9K2-F1
#
_cell.length_a   1.000
_cell.length_b   1.000
_cell.length_c   1.000
_cell.angle_alpha   90.00
_cell.angle_beta   90.00
_cell.angle_gamma   90.00
#
_symmetry.space_group_name_H-M   'P 1'
#
loop_
_entity.id
_entity.type
_entity.pdbx_description
1 polymer ?
#
loop_
_entity_poly.entity_id
_entity_poly.type
_entity_poly.pdbx_seq_one_letter_code
_entity_poly.pdbx_strand_id
1 'polypeptide(L)'
;MKPIDRHEFSVGVQWWLTKTGWPRDFHNADYEVLATQNPDGAFQDGWWAGFLPRLSAWRALRPFSRAEVTALLAANRDDLTRAWQQACGPVKDKDITGVTWDQVRAFPEVVARLKPTTSPVFPSKFCHFLLPRVFPVFDNLAVGGSSTYERYFNLIKGTWEATSADLQASLIAELTQRVESNGPEPLYAGFPMATKIAELALIGRKHA
;
A
#
# COMPACT_ATOMS: atom_id res chain seq x y z
N MET A 1 1.93 -7.05 -19.25
CA MET A 1 2.33 -7.55 -17.91
C MET A 1 1.94 -9.02 -17.81
N LYS A 2 2.65 -9.84 -17.01
CA LYS A 2 2.26 -11.25 -16.79
C LYS A 2 1.00 -11.28 -15.90
N PRO A 3 -0.08 -11.99 -16.29
CA PRO A 3 -1.26 -12.16 -15.46
C PRO A 3 -0.93 -12.93 -14.17
N ILE A 4 -1.84 -12.89 -13.20
CA ILE A 4 -1.72 -13.68 -11.97
C ILE A 4 -1.94 -15.15 -12.31
N ASP A 5 -1.05 -16.00 -11.80
CA ASP A 5 -1.26 -17.44 -11.72
C ASP A 5 -1.80 -17.83 -10.32
N ARG A 6 -2.74 -18.77 -10.24
CA ARG A 6 -3.36 -19.16 -8.97
C ARG A 6 -2.36 -19.82 -8.01
N HIS A 7 -1.40 -20.58 -8.54
CA HIS A 7 -0.37 -21.20 -7.72
C HIS A 7 0.55 -20.12 -7.14
N GLU A 8 0.97 -19.13 -7.95
CA GLU A 8 1.71 -17.96 -7.45
C GLU A 8 0.95 -17.24 -6.32
N PHE A 9 -0.34 -16.96 -6.48
CA PHE A 9 -1.15 -16.37 -5.39
C PHE A 9 -1.15 -17.23 -4.12
N SER A 10 -1.39 -18.53 -4.26
CA SER A 10 -1.41 -19.48 -3.13
C SER A 10 -0.09 -19.52 -2.37
N VAL A 11 1.04 -19.57 -3.09
CA VAL A 11 2.39 -19.54 -2.49
C VAL A 11 2.61 -18.22 -1.77
N GLY A 12 2.17 -17.10 -2.34
CA GLY A 12 2.25 -15.78 -1.71
C GLY A 12 1.48 -15.69 -0.39
N VAL A 13 0.25 -16.22 -0.36
CA VAL A 13 -0.55 -16.34 0.87
C VAL A 13 0.16 -17.18 1.92
N GLN A 14 0.69 -18.35 1.53
CA GLN A 14 1.42 -19.20 2.48
C GLN A 14 2.69 -18.52 3.01
N TRP A 15 3.41 -17.82 2.14
CA TRP A 15 4.59 -17.05 2.53
C TRP A 15 4.21 -15.97 3.55
N TRP A 16 3.15 -15.20 3.30
CA TRP A 16 2.63 -14.22 4.25
C TRP A 16 2.38 -14.84 5.63
N LEU A 17 1.64 -15.94 5.66
CA LEU A 17 1.20 -16.59 6.90
C LEU A 17 2.33 -17.29 7.67
N THR A 18 3.41 -17.72 7.01
CA THR A 18 4.43 -18.59 7.62
C THR A 18 5.81 -17.97 7.71
N LYS A 19 6.13 -16.98 6.87
CA LYS A 19 7.46 -16.36 6.78
C LYS A 19 7.50 -14.93 7.29
N THR A 20 6.34 -14.36 7.62
CA THR A 20 6.25 -13.02 8.20
C THR A 20 5.76 -13.06 9.64
N GLY A 21 5.96 -11.97 10.37
CA GLY A 21 5.28 -11.72 11.64
C GLY A 21 4.06 -10.81 11.46
N TRP A 22 3.53 -10.69 10.24
CA TRP A 22 2.40 -9.83 9.95
C TRP A 22 1.07 -10.47 10.38
N PRO A 23 0.03 -9.66 10.63
CA PRO A 23 -1.31 -10.14 10.92
C PRO A 23 -1.85 -11.11 9.87
N ARG A 24 -2.60 -12.12 10.33
CA ARG A 24 -3.20 -13.15 9.47
C ARG A 24 -4.41 -12.65 8.67
N ASP A 25 -4.93 -11.48 9.01
CA ASP A 25 -5.99 -10.75 8.30
C ASP A 25 -5.45 -9.84 7.18
N PHE A 26 -4.16 -9.95 6.84
CA PHE A 26 -3.50 -9.15 5.81
C PHE A 26 -3.60 -7.63 6.05
N HIS A 27 -3.66 -7.21 7.31
CA HIS A 27 -3.83 -5.83 7.78
C HIS A 27 -5.23 -5.24 7.61
N ASN A 28 -6.26 -6.08 7.45
CA ASN A 28 -7.65 -5.61 7.34
C ASN A 28 -8.05 -4.65 8.47
N ALA A 29 -7.83 -5.03 9.72
CA ALA A 29 -8.16 -4.21 10.88
C ALA A 29 -7.37 -2.88 10.92
N ASP A 30 -6.13 -2.88 10.41
CA ASP A 30 -5.33 -1.65 10.32
C ASP A 30 -5.90 -0.68 9.28
N TYR A 31 -6.40 -1.16 8.13
CA TYR A 31 -6.93 -0.28 7.09
C TYR A 31 -8.18 0.48 7.52
N GLU A 32 -9.06 -0.14 8.31
CA GLU A 32 -10.25 0.54 8.85
C GLU A 32 -9.85 1.71 9.75
N VAL A 33 -8.88 1.49 10.65
CA VAL A 33 -8.37 2.55 11.52
C VAL A 33 -7.69 3.65 10.71
N LEU A 34 -6.88 3.30 9.71
CA LEU A 34 -6.18 4.28 8.89
C LEU A 34 -7.13 5.16 8.07
N ALA A 35 -8.20 4.59 7.52
CA ALA A 35 -9.17 5.33 6.72
C ALA A 35 -9.96 6.36 7.54
N THR A 36 -10.23 6.09 8.81
CA THR A 36 -10.96 7.02 9.70
C THR A 36 -10.08 8.14 10.25
N GLN A 37 -8.76 7.94 10.33
CA GLN A 37 -7.84 8.90 10.94
C GLN A 37 -7.53 10.12 10.08
N ASN A 38 -7.58 10.00 8.74
CA ASN A 38 -7.26 11.11 7.84
C ASN A 38 -7.97 11.00 6.48
N PRO A 39 -9.31 11.07 6.45
CA PRO A 39 -10.09 10.83 5.23
C PRO A 39 -9.83 11.88 4.14
N ASP A 40 -9.36 13.07 4.50
CA ASP A 40 -9.22 14.21 3.58
C ASP A 40 -7.80 14.79 3.50
N GLY A 41 -6.78 14.09 4.05
CA GLY A 41 -5.38 14.50 3.93
C GLY A 41 -5.01 15.75 4.73
N ALA A 42 -5.58 15.91 5.92
CA ALA A 42 -5.17 16.90 6.90
C ALA A 42 -3.90 16.44 7.64
N PHE A 43 -2.73 16.90 7.21
CA PHE A 43 -1.42 16.52 7.76
C PHE A 43 -1.06 17.27 9.08
N GLN A 44 -1.97 17.26 10.06
CA GLN A 44 -1.82 17.97 11.33
C GLN A 44 -1.02 17.16 12.37
N ASP A 45 -0.52 17.82 13.42
CA ASP A 45 0.30 17.18 14.47
C ASP A 45 -0.45 16.07 15.23
N GLY A 46 -1.73 16.29 15.54
CA GLY A 46 -2.56 15.30 16.22
C GLY A 46 -2.73 14.02 15.41
N TRP A 47 -2.95 14.14 14.10
CA TRP A 47 -2.97 12.98 13.20
C TRP A 47 -1.60 12.30 13.13
N TRP A 48 -0.54 13.09 12.95
CA TRP A 48 0.82 12.57 12.80
C TRP A 48 1.27 11.74 14.01
N ALA A 49 0.90 12.17 15.23
CA ALA A 49 1.18 11.44 16.46
C ALA A 49 0.58 10.02 16.47
N GLY A 50 -0.60 9.81 15.89
CA GLY A 50 -1.24 8.50 15.75
C GLY A 50 -0.69 7.68 14.56
N PHE A 51 -0.30 8.36 13.48
CA PHE A 51 0.16 7.72 12.24
C PHE A 51 1.61 7.22 12.31
N LEU A 52 2.51 8.01 12.92
CA LEU A 52 3.94 7.73 12.99
C LEU A 52 4.31 6.39 13.67
N PRO A 53 3.65 5.98 14.79
CA PRO A 53 3.86 4.66 15.37
C PRO A 53 3.58 3.52 14.39
N ARG A 54 2.53 3.61 13.57
CA ARG A 54 2.16 2.59 12.57
C ARG A 54 3.21 2.49 11.47
N LEU A 55 3.68 3.62 10.93
CA LEU A 55 4.79 3.64 9.97
C LEU A 55 6.07 3.01 10.54
N SER A 56 6.34 3.28 11.82
CA SER A 56 7.49 2.70 12.53
C SER A 56 7.37 1.19 12.65
N ALA A 57 6.18 0.68 12.99
CA ALA A 57 5.91 -0.76 13.08
C ALA A 57 6.13 -1.45 11.73
N TRP A 58 5.80 -0.76 10.64
CA TRP A 58 6.08 -1.19 9.27
C TRP A 58 7.54 -1.01 8.82
N ARG A 59 8.43 -0.63 9.76
CA ARG A 59 9.86 -0.39 9.53
C ARG A 59 10.13 0.65 8.44
N ALA A 60 9.16 1.51 8.12
CA ALA A 60 9.27 2.46 7.00
C ALA A 60 10.32 3.56 7.27
N LEU A 61 10.55 3.90 8.54
CA LEU A 61 11.41 5.02 8.91
C LEU A 61 12.91 4.73 8.77
N ARG A 62 13.33 3.46 8.81
CA ARG A 62 14.75 3.10 8.87
C ARG A 62 15.56 3.67 7.68
N PRO A 63 16.77 4.21 7.90
CA PRO A 63 17.50 4.30 9.18
C PRO A 63 17.16 5.54 10.04
N PHE A 64 16.22 6.40 9.62
CA PHE A 64 15.93 7.68 10.27
C PHE A 64 15.09 7.51 11.52
N SER A 65 15.31 8.42 12.47
CA SER A 65 14.52 8.52 13.68
C SER A 65 13.15 9.14 13.43
N ARG A 66 12.23 8.93 14.39
CA ARG A 66 10.92 9.58 14.40
C ARG A 66 11.04 11.10 14.42
N ALA A 67 12.01 11.65 15.14
CA ALA A 67 12.22 13.09 15.27
C ALA A 67 12.63 13.73 13.93
N GLU A 68 13.57 13.12 13.22
CA GLU A 68 14.03 13.60 11.91
C GLU A 68 12.89 13.63 10.88
N VAL A 69 12.14 12.54 10.77
CA VAL A 69 10.99 12.46 9.83
C VAL A 69 9.88 13.45 10.24
N THR A 70 9.68 13.67 11.54
CA THR A 70 8.70 14.66 12.04
C THR A 70 9.10 16.09 11.67
N ALA A 71 10.37 16.46 11.81
CA ALA A 71 10.86 17.78 11.41
C ALA A 71 10.67 18.00 9.90
N LEU A 72 10.97 16.98 9.08
CA LEU A 72 10.74 17.06 7.64
C LEU A 72 9.26 17.14 7.27
N LEU A 73 8.38 16.43 7.99
CA LEU A 73 6.93 16.57 7.80
C LEU A 73 6.44 17.97 8.13
N ALA A 74 6.89 18.56 9.23
CA ALA A 74 6.55 19.94 9.58
C ALA A 74 7.00 20.92 8.48
N ALA A 75 8.22 20.74 7.95
CA ALA A 75 8.75 21.59 6.88
C ALA A 75 8.04 21.43 5.52
N ASN A 76 7.38 20.29 5.25
CA ASN A 76 6.72 20.00 3.97
C ASN A 76 5.18 19.92 4.08
N ARG A 77 4.59 20.35 5.20
CA ARG A 77 3.16 20.16 5.51
C ARG A 77 2.22 20.76 4.46
N ASP A 78 2.51 21.98 4.02
CA ASP A 78 1.68 22.69 3.05
C ASP A 78 1.76 22.03 1.67
N ASP A 79 2.95 21.58 1.27
CA ASP A 79 3.17 20.85 0.03
C ASP A 79 2.45 19.50 0.05
N LEU A 80 2.49 18.77 1.17
CA LEU A 80 1.75 17.51 1.33
C LEU A 80 0.26 17.73 1.18
N THR A 81 -0.28 18.75 1.85
CA THR A 81 -1.72 19.09 1.81
C THR A 81 -2.14 19.41 0.38
N ARG A 82 -1.37 20.27 -0.30
CA ARG A 82 -1.63 20.67 -1.69
C ARG A 82 -1.56 19.47 -2.64
N ALA A 83 -0.51 18.67 -2.54
CA ALA A 83 -0.33 17.50 -3.39
C ALA A 83 -1.44 16.45 -3.16
N TRP A 84 -1.87 16.25 -1.92
CA TRP A 84 -3.01 15.38 -1.62
C TRP A 84 -4.30 15.89 -2.28
N GLN A 85 -4.63 17.16 -2.08
CA GLN A 85 -5.86 17.76 -2.64
C GLN A 85 -5.90 17.70 -4.16
N GLN A 86 -4.74 17.84 -4.83
CA GLN A 86 -4.64 17.82 -6.27
C GLN A 86 -4.60 16.40 -6.85
N ALA A 87 -3.87 15.48 -6.22
CA ALA A 87 -3.56 14.17 -6.79
C ALA A 87 -4.40 13.03 -6.21
N CYS A 88 -4.69 13.05 -4.90
CA CYS A 88 -5.38 11.97 -4.19
C CYS A 88 -6.87 12.25 -4.00
N GLY A 89 -7.24 13.46 -3.59
CA GLY A 89 -8.62 13.87 -3.33
C GLY A 89 -9.59 13.52 -4.48
N PRO A 90 -9.27 13.82 -5.75
CA PRO A 90 -10.16 13.54 -6.89
C PRO A 90 -10.34 12.05 -7.20
N VAL A 91 -9.52 11.16 -6.62
CA VAL A 91 -9.51 9.72 -6.90
C VAL A 91 -9.66 8.86 -5.65
N LYS A 92 -9.98 9.46 -4.50
CA LYS A 92 -9.99 8.78 -3.20
C LYS A 92 -10.96 7.59 -3.10
N ASP A 93 -12.04 7.63 -3.88
CA ASP A 93 -13.05 6.55 -3.90
C ASP A 93 -12.75 5.47 -4.96
N LYS A 94 -11.71 5.67 -5.77
CA LYS A 94 -11.27 4.72 -6.78
C LYS A 94 -10.31 3.69 -6.21
N ASP A 95 -10.00 2.67 -7.01
CA ASP A 95 -8.84 1.81 -6.81
C ASP A 95 -7.79 2.05 -7.91
N ILE A 96 -6.70 1.29 -7.84
CA ILE A 96 -5.58 1.36 -8.78
C ILE A 96 -6.00 1.18 -10.25
N THR A 97 -7.11 0.49 -10.53
CA THR A 97 -7.60 0.31 -11.91
C THR A 97 -8.21 1.59 -12.48
N GLY A 98 -8.79 2.43 -11.62
CA GLY A 98 -9.43 3.69 -11.99
C GLY A 98 -8.49 4.90 -12.11
N VAL A 99 -7.18 4.70 -11.92
CA VAL A 99 -6.18 5.78 -11.90
C VAL A 99 -4.94 5.46 -12.75
N THR A 100 -4.24 6.51 -13.16
CA THR A 100 -2.92 6.45 -13.81
C THR A 100 -1.84 6.98 -12.88
N TRP A 101 -0.58 6.62 -13.11
CA TRP A 101 0.54 7.15 -12.33
C TRP A 101 0.61 8.69 -12.40
N ASP A 102 0.45 9.27 -13.59
CA ASP A 102 0.54 10.73 -13.77
C ASP A 102 -0.50 11.52 -12.96
N GLN A 103 -1.68 10.94 -12.72
CA GLN A 103 -2.69 11.56 -11.87
C GLN A 103 -2.27 11.62 -10.41
N VAL A 104 -1.51 10.64 -9.93
CA VAL A 104 -1.23 10.46 -8.51
C VAL A 104 0.22 10.78 -8.11
N ARG A 105 1.16 10.87 -9.07
CA ARG A 105 2.61 10.93 -8.83
C ARG A 105 3.08 12.09 -7.96
N ALA A 106 2.38 13.23 -8.03
CA ALA A 106 2.76 14.43 -7.29
C ALA A 106 2.77 14.19 -5.77
N PHE A 107 1.88 13.34 -5.26
CA PHE A 107 1.83 13.08 -3.83
C PHE A 107 3.01 12.22 -3.33
N PRO A 108 3.30 11.03 -3.90
CA PRO A 108 4.51 10.28 -3.57
C PRO A 108 5.82 11.06 -3.72
N GLU A 109 5.91 11.98 -4.69
CA GLU A 109 7.08 12.84 -4.89
C GLU A 109 7.32 13.79 -3.71
N VAL A 110 6.26 14.39 -3.15
CA VAL A 110 6.37 15.21 -1.94
C VAL A 110 6.66 14.33 -0.72
N VAL A 111 6.00 13.18 -0.60
CA VAL A 111 6.23 12.24 0.50
C VAL A 111 7.69 11.74 0.52
N ALA A 112 8.31 11.53 -0.63
CA ALA A 112 9.72 11.13 -0.70
C ALA A 112 10.68 12.16 -0.05
N ARG A 113 10.29 13.43 0.05
CA ARG A 113 11.07 14.48 0.73
C ARG A 113 11.12 14.31 2.24
N LEU A 114 10.18 13.56 2.82
CA LEU A 114 10.12 13.31 4.26
C LEU A 114 11.17 12.33 4.76
N LYS A 115 11.87 11.65 3.83
CA LYS A 115 12.95 10.73 4.15
C LYS A 115 13.97 10.75 3.03
N PRO A 116 15.17 11.33 3.22
CA PRO A 116 16.16 11.53 2.15
C PRO A 116 16.85 10.22 1.77
N THR A 117 16.11 9.34 1.08
CA THR A 117 16.59 8.08 0.52
C THR A 117 16.02 7.90 -0.89
N THR A 118 16.77 7.24 -1.77
CA THR A 118 16.32 6.92 -3.13
C THR A 118 15.34 5.74 -3.19
N SER A 119 15.09 5.07 -2.06
CA SER A 119 14.24 3.88 -2.01
C SER A 119 12.74 4.23 -2.03
N PRO A 120 11.92 3.55 -2.85
CA PRO A 120 10.47 3.76 -2.88
C PRO A 120 9.73 3.17 -1.67
N VAL A 121 10.41 2.47 -0.76
CA VAL A 121 9.78 1.77 0.38
C VAL A 121 9.04 2.74 1.31
N PHE A 122 9.65 3.88 1.65
CA PHE A 122 8.99 4.85 2.52
C PHE A 122 7.80 5.54 1.84
N PRO A 123 7.94 6.15 0.65
CA PRO A 123 6.80 6.80 0.01
C PRO A 123 5.68 5.82 -0.29
N SER A 124 5.98 4.58 -0.69
CA SER A 124 4.93 3.58 -0.92
C SER A 124 4.14 3.22 0.33
N LYS A 125 4.80 2.98 1.47
CA LYS A 125 4.11 2.66 2.74
C LYS A 125 3.28 3.83 3.25
N PHE A 126 3.84 5.04 3.20
CA PHE A 126 3.13 6.24 3.61
C PHE A 126 1.90 6.49 2.73
N CYS A 127 2.05 6.42 1.40
CA CYS A 127 0.93 6.62 0.49
C CYS A 127 -0.12 5.50 0.60
N HIS A 128 0.32 4.25 0.74
CA HIS A 128 -0.57 3.11 0.94
C HIS A 128 -1.40 3.23 2.21
N PHE A 129 -0.85 3.74 3.30
CA PHE A 129 -1.63 3.90 4.52
C PHE A 129 -2.76 4.90 4.40
N LEU A 130 -2.61 5.91 3.53
CA LEU A 130 -3.62 6.93 3.32
C LEU A 130 -4.63 6.55 2.23
N LEU A 131 -4.18 5.87 1.18
CA LEU A 131 -5.04 5.48 0.07
C LEU A 131 -4.66 4.07 -0.45
N PRO A 132 -4.97 3.02 0.34
CA PRO A 132 -4.42 1.68 0.12
C PRO A 132 -4.91 1.03 -1.18
N ARG A 133 -6.13 1.38 -1.60
CA ARG A 133 -6.74 0.88 -2.85
C ARG A 133 -6.02 1.38 -4.10
N VAL A 134 -5.30 2.51 -4.00
CA VAL A 134 -4.61 3.16 -5.12
C VAL A 134 -3.11 2.89 -5.08
N PHE A 135 -2.47 3.10 -3.93
CA PHE A 135 -1.02 3.03 -3.81
C PHE A 135 -0.57 1.65 -3.33
N PRO A 136 0.10 0.82 -4.14
CA PRO A 136 0.59 -0.48 -3.67
C PRO A 136 1.82 -0.30 -2.76
N VAL A 137 1.98 -1.21 -1.80
CA VAL A 137 3.15 -1.25 -0.91
C VAL A 137 4.33 -1.82 -1.66
N PHE A 138 5.44 -1.07 -1.69
CA PHE A 138 6.69 -1.56 -2.24
C PHE A 138 7.46 -2.33 -1.15
N ASP A 139 7.68 -3.63 -1.37
CA ASP A 139 8.56 -4.45 -0.55
C ASP A 139 9.70 -5.02 -1.41
N ASN A 140 10.95 -4.60 -1.10
CA ASN A 140 12.16 -5.12 -1.74
C ASN A 140 12.24 -6.66 -1.69
N LEU A 141 11.73 -7.26 -0.61
CA LEU A 141 11.69 -8.71 -0.45
C LEU A 141 10.69 -9.35 -1.42
N ALA A 142 9.61 -8.66 -1.80
CA ALA A 142 8.60 -9.16 -2.73
C ALA A 142 9.00 -8.98 -4.21
N VAL A 143 9.56 -7.82 -4.58
CA VAL A 143 9.75 -7.45 -6.00
C VAL A 143 11.18 -7.48 -6.54
N GLY A 144 12.19 -7.58 -5.67
CA GLY A 144 13.59 -7.45 -6.07
C GLY A 144 14.00 -5.98 -6.18
N GLY A 145 15.10 -5.61 -5.53
CA GLY A 145 15.55 -4.22 -5.43
C GLY A 145 16.02 -3.67 -6.78
N SER A 146 15.48 -2.52 -7.18
CA SER A 146 15.97 -1.55 -8.21
C SER A 146 14.84 -0.87 -8.99
N SER A 147 13.57 -1.22 -8.76
CA SER A 147 12.45 -0.55 -9.44
C SER A 147 12.14 0.81 -8.81
N THR A 148 11.80 1.80 -9.64
CA THR A 148 11.15 3.04 -9.20
C THR A 148 9.75 2.74 -8.68
N TYR A 149 9.16 3.69 -7.93
CA TYR A 149 7.80 3.49 -7.44
C TYR A 149 6.78 3.44 -8.59
N GLU A 150 6.93 4.30 -9.60
CA GLU A 150 6.12 4.29 -10.83
C GLU A 150 6.11 2.91 -11.51
N ARG A 151 7.30 2.35 -11.74
CA ARG A 151 7.42 1.06 -12.43
C ARG A 151 6.73 -0.04 -11.63
N TYR A 152 6.79 0.03 -10.30
CA TYR A 152 6.09 -0.92 -9.44
C TYR A 152 4.57 -0.70 -9.42
N PHE A 153 4.11 0.55 -9.37
CA PHE A 153 2.70 0.90 -9.50
C PHE A 153 2.12 0.31 -10.80
N ASN A 154 2.80 0.55 -11.93
CA ASN A 154 2.39 0.04 -13.23
C ASN A 154 2.48 -1.49 -13.33
N LEU A 155 3.43 -2.13 -12.63
CA LEU A 155 3.51 -3.59 -12.49
C LEU A 155 2.27 -4.15 -11.80
N ILE A 156 1.91 -3.62 -10.63
CA ILE A 156 0.75 -4.09 -9.88
C ILE A 156 -0.53 -3.89 -10.69
N LYS A 157 -0.75 -2.67 -11.21
CA LYS A 157 -1.90 -2.32 -12.03
C LYS A 157 -2.01 -3.24 -13.25
N GLY A 158 -0.95 -3.34 -14.04
CA GLY A 158 -0.97 -4.12 -15.27
C GLY A 158 -1.03 -5.63 -15.03
N THR A 159 -0.47 -6.15 -13.93
CA THR A 159 -0.64 -7.57 -13.56
C THR A 159 -2.09 -7.88 -13.19
N TRP A 160 -2.74 -7.00 -12.44
CA TRP A 160 -4.17 -7.14 -12.15
C TRP A 160 -5.01 -7.06 -13.43
N GLU A 161 -4.84 -6.01 -14.24
CA GLU A 161 -5.59 -5.80 -15.48
C GLU A 161 -5.38 -6.88 -16.56
N ALA A 162 -4.21 -7.53 -16.58
CA ALA A 162 -3.94 -8.65 -17.48
C ALA A 162 -4.63 -9.96 -17.04
N THR A 163 -5.08 -10.04 -15.78
CA THR A 163 -5.75 -11.22 -15.22
C THR A 163 -7.22 -11.25 -15.64
N SER A 164 -7.73 -12.41 -16.08
CA SER A 164 -9.12 -12.53 -16.52
C SER A 164 -10.11 -12.20 -15.39
N ALA A 165 -11.27 -11.65 -15.75
CA ALA A 165 -12.32 -11.28 -14.80
C ALA A 165 -12.77 -12.46 -13.91
N ASP A 166 -12.88 -13.65 -14.49
CA ASP A 166 -13.24 -14.87 -13.74
C ASP A 166 -12.19 -15.21 -12.68
N LEU A 167 -10.91 -15.11 -13.04
CA LEU A 167 -9.83 -15.37 -12.08
C LEU A 167 -9.78 -14.26 -11.02
N GLN A 168 -9.92 -12.99 -11.40
CA GLN A 168 -10.01 -11.87 -10.45
C GLN A 168 -11.13 -12.09 -9.42
N ALA A 169 -12.35 -12.39 -9.86
CA ALA A 169 -13.49 -12.66 -8.98
C ALA A 169 -13.23 -13.83 -8.02
N SER A 170 -12.64 -14.92 -8.53
CA SER A 170 -12.32 -16.07 -7.69
C SER A 170 -11.22 -15.79 -6.65
N LEU A 171 -10.21 -14.97 -6.99
CA LEU A 171 -9.15 -14.57 -6.06
C LEU A 171 -9.66 -13.59 -5.00
N ILE A 172 -10.59 -12.70 -5.38
CA ILE A 172 -11.29 -11.82 -4.43
C ILE A 172 -12.09 -12.66 -3.43
N ALA A 173 -12.87 -13.63 -3.90
CA ALA A 173 -13.64 -14.52 -3.03
C ALA A 173 -12.71 -15.31 -2.08
N GLU A 174 -11.61 -15.84 -2.59
CA GLU A 174 -10.63 -16.58 -1.79
C GLU A 174 -9.97 -15.70 -0.72
N LEU A 175 -9.52 -14.48 -1.09
CA LEU A 175 -8.90 -13.58 -0.12
C LEU A 175 -9.90 -13.07 0.91
N THR A 176 -11.13 -12.76 0.49
CA THR A 176 -12.23 -12.37 1.40
C THR A 176 -12.45 -13.43 2.47
N GLN A 177 -12.65 -14.70 2.05
CA GLN A 177 -12.83 -15.80 2.97
C GLN A 177 -11.66 -15.92 3.96
N ARG A 178 -10.42 -15.75 3.48
CA ARG A 178 -9.22 -15.82 4.33
C ARG A 178 -9.17 -14.68 5.34
N VAL A 179 -9.46 -13.45 4.93
CA VAL A 179 -9.50 -12.29 5.85
C VAL A 179 -10.55 -12.53 6.93
N GLU A 180 -11.78 -12.88 6.54
CA GLU A 180 -12.90 -13.08 7.48
C GLU A 180 -12.70 -14.29 8.41
N SER A 181 -12.01 -15.34 7.94
CA SER A 181 -11.75 -16.53 8.78
C SER A 181 -10.59 -16.35 9.76
N ASN A 182 -9.73 -15.35 9.56
CA ASN A 182 -8.53 -15.13 10.38
C ASN A 182 -8.52 -13.80 11.15
N GLY A 183 -9.41 -12.87 10.80
CA GLY A 183 -9.56 -11.57 11.44
C GLY A 183 -10.66 -11.58 12.52
N PRO A 184 -10.57 -10.71 13.53
CA PRO A 184 -11.65 -10.49 14.49
C PRO A 184 -12.81 -9.68 13.91
N GLU A 185 -12.54 -8.90 12.86
CA GLU A 185 -13.49 -7.98 12.22
C GLU A 185 -13.90 -8.49 10.82
N PRO A 186 -15.10 -8.12 10.34
CA PRO A 186 -15.49 -8.31 8.95
C PRO A 186 -14.49 -7.66 7.97
N LEU A 187 -14.54 -8.08 6.70
CA LEU A 187 -13.75 -7.42 5.66
C LEU A 187 -14.12 -5.93 5.57
N TYR A 188 -13.14 -5.05 5.75
CA TYR A 188 -13.32 -3.62 5.61
C TYR A 188 -13.66 -3.25 4.16
N ALA A 189 -14.70 -2.45 3.95
CA ALA A 189 -15.14 -2.07 2.59
C ALA A 189 -14.05 -1.36 1.77
N GLY A 190 -13.12 -0.67 2.43
CA GLY A 190 -11.97 -0.03 1.79
C GLY A 190 -10.74 -0.93 1.63
N PHE A 191 -10.85 -2.24 1.88
CA PHE A 191 -9.73 -3.17 1.78
C PHE A 191 -9.15 -3.18 0.35
N PRO A 192 -7.82 -3.13 0.19
CA PRO A 192 -7.19 -2.92 -1.11
C PRO A 192 -7.05 -4.22 -1.92
N MET A 193 -8.17 -4.82 -2.32
CA MET A 193 -8.22 -6.13 -2.99
C MET A 193 -7.25 -6.26 -4.16
N ALA A 194 -7.35 -5.37 -5.15
CA ALA A 194 -6.54 -5.45 -6.37
C ALA A 194 -5.03 -5.38 -6.07
N THR A 195 -4.60 -4.42 -5.24
CA THR A 195 -3.17 -4.26 -4.94
C THR A 195 -2.66 -5.37 -4.04
N LYS A 196 -3.46 -5.84 -3.05
CA LYS A 196 -3.07 -6.93 -2.15
C LYS A 196 -2.97 -8.27 -2.86
N ILE A 197 -3.92 -8.62 -3.73
CA ILE A 197 -3.89 -9.87 -4.48
C ILE A 197 -2.68 -9.89 -5.43
N ALA A 198 -2.44 -8.81 -6.16
CA ALA A 198 -1.29 -8.70 -7.04
C ALA A 198 0.04 -8.75 -6.26
N GLU A 199 0.14 -8.10 -5.10
CA GLU A 199 1.31 -8.19 -4.21
C GLU A 199 1.56 -9.64 -3.77
N LEU A 200 0.54 -10.34 -3.29
CA LEU A 200 0.65 -11.75 -2.87
C LEU A 200 1.10 -12.63 -4.04
N ALA A 201 0.54 -12.46 -5.23
CA ALA A 201 0.98 -13.21 -6.41
C ALA A 201 2.45 -12.93 -6.76
N LEU A 202 2.93 -11.69 -6.66
CA LEU A 202 4.33 -11.35 -6.91
C LEU A 202 5.28 -11.94 -5.85
N ILE A 203 4.88 -11.91 -4.57
CA ILE A 203 5.59 -12.62 -3.50
C ILE A 203 5.71 -14.10 -3.86
N GLY A 204 4.60 -14.74 -4.19
CA GLY A 204 4.60 -16.17 -4.50
C GLY A 204 5.41 -16.49 -5.75
N ARG A 205 5.36 -15.67 -6.80
CA ARG A 205 6.22 -15.83 -7.99
C ARG A 205 7.71 -15.86 -7.66
N LYS A 206 8.13 -15.10 -6.65
CA LYS A 206 9.53 -15.07 -6.21
C LYS A 206 9.91 -16.28 -5.33
N HIS A 207 8.93 -16.92 -4.72
CA HIS A 207 9.12 -17.96 -3.71
C HIS A 207 8.54 -19.33 -4.10
N ALA A 208 8.02 -19.46 -5.32
CA ALA A 208 7.57 -20.70 -5.95
C ALA A 208 8.73 -21.46 -6.60
#